data_AF-A0A7J7RLC4-F1
#
_entry.id   AF-A0A7J7RLC4-F1
#
_cell.length_a   1.000
_cell.length_b   1.000
_cell.length_c   1.000
_cell.angle_alpha   90.00
_cell.angle_beta   90.00
_cell.angle_gamma   90.00
#
_symmetry.space_group_name_H-M   'P 1'
#
loop_
_entity.id
_entity.type
_entity.pdbx_description
1 polymer ?
#
loop_
_entity_poly.entity_id
_entity_poly.type
_entity_poly.pdbx_seq_one_letter_code
_entity_poly.pdbx_strand_id
1 'polypeptide(L)'
;MQKKLGDHQRDKQILVGTKACLKVTEKELKSLQWEHEVLEQRFIQVQRERDELYSKFTAAILEVQQKTGFKNLLLERKLQALSAAMEKKELQLNEVLAASHLDPATLSLVSRKLEDVLESKNSTIKDLQYELARVCKAHGDLLRTYEAKLLAFGIPLDNVGFKPLETAMIGQALGQGPAGLVSTPT
;
A
#
# COMPACT_ATOMS: atom_id res chain seq x y z
N MET A 1 37.90 -85.60 -8.79
CA MET A 1 38.61 -84.42 -8.24
C MET A 1 38.54 -83.20 -9.16
N GLN A 2 38.83 -83.31 -10.46
CA GLN A 2 38.80 -82.15 -11.40
C GLN A 2 37.45 -81.42 -11.51
N LYS A 3 36.32 -82.13 -11.53
CA LYS A 3 34.98 -81.52 -11.64
C LYS A 3 34.66 -80.58 -10.47
N LYS A 4 34.95 -81.02 -9.23
CA LYS A 4 34.78 -80.22 -8.01
C LYS A 4 35.67 -78.96 -7.98
N LEU A 5 36.87 -79.03 -8.55
CA LEU A 5 37.77 -77.87 -8.69
C LEU A 5 37.22 -76.85 -9.69
N GLY A 6 36.67 -77.30 -10.81
CA GLY A 6 36.02 -76.43 -11.80
C GLY A 6 34.75 -75.75 -11.26
N ASP A 7 33.94 -76.48 -10.49
CA ASP A 7 32.75 -75.94 -9.82
C ASP A 7 33.14 -74.88 -8.79
N HIS A 8 34.14 -75.16 -7.95
CA HIS A 8 34.65 -74.22 -6.96
C HIS A 8 35.22 -72.92 -7.59
N GLN A 9 35.91 -73.03 -8.72
CA GLN A 9 36.45 -71.87 -9.45
C GLN A 9 35.31 -70.99 -10.02
N ARG A 10 34.24 -71.60 -10.52
CA ARG A 10 33.04 -70.88 -10.99
C ARG A 10 32.32 -70.19 -9.85
N ASP A 11 32.10 -70.88 -8.74
CA ASP A 11 31.45 -70.31 -7.56
C ASP A 11 32.24 -69.10 -7.03
N LYS A 12 33.58 -69.18 -7.05
CA LYS A 12 34.46 -68.06 -6.68
C LYS A 12 34.30 -66.85 -7.61
N GLN A 13 34.18 -67.06 -8.92
CA GLN A 13 33.95 -65.98 -9.88
C GLN A 13 32.57 -65.34 -9.69
N ILE A 14 31.53 -66.16 -9.49
CA ILE A 14 30.17 -65.68 -9.21
C ILE A 14 30.14 -64.87 -7.92
N LEU A 15 30.81 -65.34 -6.85
CA LEU A 15 30.92 -64.63 -5.58
C LEU A 15 31.60 -63.27 -5.70
N VAL A 16 32.62 -63.15 -6.56
CA VAL A 16 33.28 -61.87 -6.83
C VAL A 16 32.34 -60.92 -7.56
N GLY A 17 31.62 -61.41 -8.58
CA GLY A 17 30.64 -60.63 -9.33
C GLY A 17 29.50 -60.13 -8.45
N THR A 18 28.92 -61.01 -7.62
CA THR A 18 27.83 -60.63 -6.70
C THR A 18 28.30 -59.66 -5.62
N LYS A 19 29.53 -59.81 -5.08
CA LYS A 19 30.11 -58.81 -4.17
C LYS A 19 30.30 -57.44 -4.83
N ALA A 20 30.71 -57.41 -6.10
CA ALA A 20 30.85 -56.16 -6.83
C ALA A 20 29.49 -55.49 -7.03
N CYS A 21 28.46 -56.23 -7.45
CA CYS A 21 27.10 -55.71 -7.57
C CYS A 21 26.56 -55.22 -6.23
N LEU A 22 26.71 -56.00 -5.15
CA LEU A 22 26.27 -55.60 -3.81
C LEU A 22 26.89 -54.28 -3.38
N LYS A 23 28.20 -54.09 -3.60
CA LYS A 23 28.90 -52.85 -3.26
C LYS A 23 28.39 -51.63 -4.05
N VAL A 24 27.98 -51.83 -5.30
CA VAL A 24 27.38 -50.77 -6.12
C VAL A 24 25.99 -50.41 -5.58
N THR A 25 25.14 -51.42 -5.38
CA THR A 25 23.78 -51.22 -4.86
C THR A 25 23.77 -50.61 -3.44
N GLU A 26 24.71 -50.96 -2.57
CA GLU A 26 24.86 -50.34 -1.25
C GLU A 26 25.22 -48.84 -1.33
N LYS A 27 26.01 -48.43 -2.34
CA LYS A 27 26.33 -47.02 -2.56
C LYS A 27 25.12 -46.26 -3.08
N GLU A 28 24.41 -46.84 -4.04
CA GLU A 28 23.17 -46.27 -4.59
C GLU A 28 22.11 -46.09 -3.50
N LEU A 29 21.93 -47.11 -2.64
CA LEU A 29 21.02 -47.04 -1.51
C LEU A 29 21.37 -45.89 -0.56
N LYS A 30 22.65 -45.72 -0.22
CA LYS A 30 23.11 -44.62 0.64
C LYS A 30 22.90 -43.25 0.00
N SER A 31 23.16 -43.13 -1.31
CA SER A 31 22.90 -41.89 -2.06
C SER A 31 21.41 -41.54 -2.03
N LEU A 32 20.56 -42.51 -2.31
CA LEU A 32 19.12 -42.32 -2.37
C LEU A 32 18.51 -42.01 -1.00
N GLN A 33 19.03 -42.63 0.07
CA GLN A 33 18.65 -42.31 1.44
C GLN A 33 18.97 -40.85 1.80
N TRP A 34 20.16 -40.36 1.42
CA TRP A 34 20.52 -38.96 1.66
C TRP A 34 19.63 -38.02 0.83
N GLU A 35 19.43 -38.29 -0.46
CA GLU A 35 18.54 -37.48 -1.30
C GLU A 35 17.12 -37.41 -0.74
N HIS A 36 16.62 -38.52 -0.20
CA HIS A 36 15.32 -38.59 0.45
C HIS A 36 15.25 -37.70 1.70
N GLU A 37 16.24 -37.78 2.61
CA GLU A 37 16.29 -36.91 3.81
C GLU A 37 16.34 -35.42 3.44
N VAL A 38 17.14 -35.05 2.43
CA VAL A 38 17.19 -33.66 1.97
C VAL A 38 15.83 -33.22 1.43
N LEU A 39 15.16 -34.08 0.65
CA LEU A 39 13.87 -33.76 0.07
C LEU A 39 12.78 -33.63 1.16
N GLU A 40 12.77 -34.50 2.16
CA GLU A 40 11.87 -34.39 3.32
C GLU A 40 12.05 -33.07 4.06
N GLN A 41 13.30 -32.69 4.35
CA GLN A 41 13.57 -31.42 5.03
C GLN A 41 13.08 -30.22 4.22
N ARG A 42 13.33 -30.22 2.90
CA ARG A 42 12.84 -29.17 2.00
C ARG A 42 11.31 -29.13 1.94
N PHE A 43 10.66 -30.29 1.90
CA PHE A 43 9.20 -30.39 1.90
C PHE A 43 8.60 -29.79 3.17
N ILE A 44 9.14 -30.14 4.34
CA ILE A 44 8.72 -29.59 5.63
C ILE A 44 8.88 -28.07 5.66
N GLN A 45 10.00 -27.56 5.13
CA GLN A 45 10.23 -26.12 5.07
C GLN A 45 9.20 -25.41 4.18
N VAL A 46 8.99 -25.89 2.95
CA VAL A 46 8.00 -25.30 2.03
C VAL A 46 6.58 -25.38 2.61
N GLN A 47 6.25 -26.46 3.31
CA GLN A 47 4.97 -26.58 3.98
C GLN A 47 4.78 -25.52 5.07
N ARG A 48 5.81 -25.27 5.89
CA ARG A 48 5.77 -24.19 6.90
C ARG A 48 5.64 -22.81 6.27
N GLU A 49 6.40 -22.54 5.21
CA GLU A 49 6.35 -21.26 4.49
C GLU A 49 4.95 -21.02 3.88
N ARG A 50 4.33 -22.05 3.31
CA ARG A 50 2.95 -22.00 2.82
C ARG A 50 1.96 -21.69 3.96
N ASP A 51 2.07 -22.38 5.08
CA ASP A 51 1.14 -22.22 6.21
C ASP A 51 1.27 -20.82 6.83
N GLU A 52 2.50 -20.32 6.97
CA GLU A 52 2.77 -18.95 7.40
C GLU A 52 2.22 -17.92 6.42
N LEU A 53 2.41 -18.12 5.11
CA LEU A 53 1.89 -17.22 4.09
C LEU A 53 0.35 -17.17 4.12
N TYR A 54 -0.31 -18.32 4.29
CA TYR A 54 -1.76 -18.39 4.38
C TYR A 54 -2.29 -17.67 5.63
N SER A 55 -1.61 -17.84 6.77
CA SER A 55 -1.93 -17.12 8.00
C SER A 55 -1.79 -15.60 7.84
N LYS A 56 -0.67 -15.13 7.28
CA LYS A 56 -0.42 -13.71 7.01
C LYS A 56 -1.44 -13.12 6.05
N PHE A 57 -1.78 -13.84 4.98
CA PHE A 57 -2.79 -13.41 4.02
C PHE A 57 -4.16 -13.22 4.68
N THR A 58 -4.59 -14.18 5.48
CA THR A 58 -5.87 -14.12 6.21
C THR A 58 -5.88 -12.94 7.20
N ALA A 59 -4.80 -12.77 7.96
CA ALA A 59 -4.67 -11.65 8.89
C ALA A 59 -4.71 -10.29 8.17
N ALA A 60 -4.00 -10.14 7.05
CA ALA A 60 -3.97 -8.91 6.27
C ALA A 60 -5.36 -8.55 5.70
N ILE A 61 -6.12 -9.55 5.23
CA ILE A 61 -7.51 -9.33 4.78
C ILE A 61 -8.37 -8.79 5.92
N LEU A 62 -8.33 -9.44 7.08
CA LEU A 62 -9.13 -9.04 8.23
C LEU A 62 -8.77 -7.64 8.72
N GLU A 63 -7.48 -7.30 8.72
CA GLU A 63 -7.01 -5.97 9.10
C GLU A 63 -7.52 -4.88 8.14
N VAL A 64 -7.45 -5.11 6.83
CA VAL A 64 -7.96 -4.18 5.81
C VAL A 64 -9.48 -4.02 5.94
N GLN A 65 -10.20 -5.13 6.11
CA GLN A 65 -11.65 -5.11 6.32
C GLN A 65 -12.02 -4.35 7.60
N GLN A 66 -11.33 -4.58 8.71
CA GLN A 66 -11.57 -3.88 9.97
C GLN A 66 -11.30 -2.38 9.85
N LYS A 67 -10.15 -1.99 9.28
CA LYS A 67 -9.77 -0.58 9.07
C LYS A 67 -10.78 0.14 8.18
N THR A 68 -11.21 -0.50 7.09
CA THR A 68 -12.18 0.08 6.16
C THR A 68 -13.57 0.13 6.80
N GLY A 69 -13.99 -0.93 7.50
CA GLY A 69 -15.25 -0.98 8.23
C GLY A 69 -15.36 0.10 9.30
N PHE A 70 -14.29 0.35 10.06
CA PHE A 70 -14.26 1.43 11.04
C PHE A 70 -14.34 2.82 10.40
N LYS A 71 -13.61 3.06 9.29
CA LYS A 71 -13.71 4.31 8.53
C LYS A 71 -15.12 4.54 8.00
N ASN A 72 -15.75 3.52 7.44
CA ASN A 72 -17.12 3.60 6.92
C ASN A 72 -18.10 3.92 8.04
N LEU A 73 -18.03 3.20 9.16
CA LEU A 73 -18.87 3.46 10.32
C LEU A 73 -18.71 4.90 10.84
N LEU A 74 -17.49 5.41 10.91
CA LEU A 74 -17.24 6.79 11.32
C LEU A 74 -17.86 7.79 10.34
N LEU A 75 -17.73 7.55 9.02
CA LEU A 75 -18.33 8.39 7.99
C LEU A 75 -19.86 8.36 8.06
N GLU A 76 -20.47 7.20 8.24
CA GLU A 76 -21.92 7.05 8.44
C GLU A 76 -22.40 7.85 9.66
N ARG A 77 -21.69 7.78 10.78
CA ARG A 77 -22.05 8.55 11.99
C ARG A 77 -21.89 10.05 11.80
N LYS A 78 -20.84 10.49 11.10
CA LYS A 78 -20.67 11.90 10.74
C LYS A 78 -21.79 12.38 9.83
N LEU A 79 -22.16 11.59 8.83
CA LEU A 79 -23.26 11.90 7.92
C LEU A 79 -24.58 12.01 8.68
N GLN A 80 -24.89 11.03 9.53
CA GLN A 80 -26.10 11.07 10.37
C GLN A 80 -26.14 12.32 11.26
N ALA A 81 -25.03 12.67 11.91
CA ALA A 81 -24.96 13.86 12.77
C ALA A 81 -25.14 15.16 11.97
N LEU A 82 -24.53 15.27 10.78
CA LEU A 82 -24.68 16.43 9.91
C LEU A 82 -26.11 16.55 9.36
N SER A 83 -26.74 15.44 8.97
CA SER A 83 -28.15 15.42 8.54
C SER A 83 -29.09 15.88 9.66
N ALA A 84 -28.93 15.37 10.88
CA ALA A 84 -29.74 15.80 12.01
C ALA A 84 -29.53 17.29 12.34
N ALA A 85 -28.29 17.80 12.21
CA ALA A 85 -28.00 19.22 12.38
C ALA A 85 -28.65 20.07 11.27
N MET A 86 -28.64 19.60 10.03
CA MET A 86 -29.30 20.25 8.89
C MET A 86 -30.81 20.32 9.09
N GLU A 87 -31.48 19.20 9.40
CA GLU A 87 -32.92 19.17 9.68
C GLU A 87 -33.31 20.15 10.79
N LYS A 88 -32.55 20.18 11.89
CA LYS A 88 -32.77 21.14 12.98
C LYS A 88 -32.66 22.59 12.49
N LYS A 89 -31.67 22.89 11.64
CA LYS A 89 -31.46 24.24 11.11
C LYS A 89 -32.56 24.65 10.14
N GLU A 90 -33.04 23.73 9.30
CA GLU A 90 -34.19 23.97 8.41
C GLU A 90 -35.46 24.27 9.19
N LEU A 91 -35.75 23.50 10.26
CA LEU A 91 -36.89 23.78 11.13
C LEU A 91 -36.78 25.17 11.79
N GLN A 92 -35.63 25.50 12.38
CA GLN A 92 -35.39 26.82 12.97
C GLN A 92 -35.55 27.95 11.95
N LEU A 93 -35.06 27.76 10.73
CA LEU A 93 -35.20 28.74 9.66
C LEU A 93 -36.68 28.93 9.30
N ASN A 94 -37.43 27.84 9.11
CA ASN A 94 -38.86 27.90 8.77
C ASN A 94 -39.68 28.61 9.86
N GLU A 95 -39.38 28.37 11.14
CA GLU A 95 -40.03 29.08 12.26
C GLU A 95 -39.77 30.59 12.22
N VAL A 96 -38.51 31.00 12.01
CA VAL A 96 -38.14 32.42 11.90
C VAL A 96 -38.82 33.06 10.69
N LEU A 97 -38.84 32.38 9.54
CA LEU A 97 -39.49 32.87 8.33
C LEU A 97 -40.99 33.08 8.55
N ALA A 98 -41.67 32.12 9.18
CA ALA A 98 -43.09 32.23 9.50
C ALA A 98 -43.39 33.40 10.45
N ALA A 99 -42.53 33.64 11.45
CA ALA A 99 -42.69 34.73 12.42
C ALA A 99 -42.37 36.12 11.85
N SER A 100 -41.55 36.19 10.79
CA SER A 100 -41.05 37.47 10.26
C SER A 100 -42.06 38.23 9.39
N HIS A 101 -43.16 37.59 8.98
CA HIS A 101 -44.19 38.18 8.10
C HIS A 101 -43.62 38.92 6.87
N LEU A 102 -42.47 38.47 6.38
CA LEU A 102 -41.79 39.08 5.25
C LEU A 102 -42.50 38.70 3.95
N ASP A 103 -42.52 39.63 3.00
CA ASP A 103 -43.00 39.37 1.64
C ASP A 103 -42.16 38.24 0.99
N PRO A 104 -42.79 37.14 0.52
CA PRO A 104 -42.09 36.00 -0.06
C PRO A 104 -41.18 36.35 -1.24
N ALA A 105 -41.56 37.35 -2.06
CA ALA A 105 -40.76 37.75 -3.22
C ALA A 105 -39.45 38.43 -2.80
N THR A 106 -39.52 39.31 -1.80
CA THR A 106 -38.34 39.96 -1.20
C THR A 106 -37.40 38.94 -0.56
N LEU A 107 -37.94 37.95 0.13
CA LEU A 107 -37.16 36.92 0.81
C LEU A 107 -36.42 36.00 -0.17
N SER A 108 -37.11 35.57 -1.22
CA SER A 108 -36.51 34.78 -2.30
C SER A 108 -35.35 35.52 -2.98
N LEU A 109 -35.51 36.83 -3.23
CA LEU A 109 -34.46 37.66 -3.82
C LEU A 109 -33.22 37.76 -2.93
N VAL A 110 -33.41 37.95 -1.62
CA VAL A 110 -32.30 38.05 -0.65
C VAL A 110 -31.58 36.71 -0.50
N SER A 111 -32.32 35.60 -0.35
CA SER A 111 -31.73 34.27 -0.26
C SER A 111 -30.89 33.93 -1.50
N ARG A 112 -31.41 34.23 -2.71
CA ARG A 112 -30.67 33.99 -3.95
C ARG A 112 -29.37 34.80 -4.03
N LYS A 113 -29.41 36.09 -3.68
CA LYS A 113 -28.19 36.92 -3.63
C LYS A 113 -27.17 36.39 -2.63
N LEU A 114 -27.62 35.88 -1.49
CA LEU A 114 -26.73 35.30 -0.49
C LEU A 114 -26.10 33.99 -1.00
N GLU A 115 -26.88 33.14 -1.66
CA GLU A 115 -26.42 31.92 -2.32
C GLU A 115 -25.33 32.24 -3.37
N ASP A 116 -25.58 33.22 -4.25
CA ASP A 116 -24.64 33.64 -5.29
C ASP A 116 -23.30 34.13 -4.69
N VAL A 117 -23.37 34.90 -3.58
CA VAL A 117 -22.17 35.38 -2.87
C VAL A 117 -21.42 34.23 -2.19
N LEU A 118 -22.15 33.29 -1.57
CA LEU A 118 -21.54 32.12 -0.94
C LEU A 118 -20.85 31.24 -1.97
N GLU A 119 -21.49 30.96 -3.09
CA GLU A 119 -20.91 30.15 -4.16
C GLU A 119 -19.66 30.82 -4.75
N SER A 120 -19.73 32.14 -5.01
CA SER A 120 -18.57 32.92 -5.49
C SER A 120 -17.38 32.84 -4.51
N LYS A 121 -17.63 32.97 -3.21
CA LYS A 121 -16.59 32.84 -2.18
C LYS A 121 -16.04 31.43 -2.08
N ASN A 122 -16.89 30.41 -2.15
CA ASN A 122 -16.49 29.01 -2.13
C ASN A 122 -15.63 28.64 -3.34
N SER A 123 -15.98 29.14 -4.53
CA SER A 123 -15.13 29.00 -5.73
C SER A 123 -13.77 29.67 -5.52
N THR A 124 -13.75 30.91 -5.02
CA THR A 124 -12.50 31.63 -4.74
C THR A 124 -11.62 30.87 -3.73
N ILE A 125 -12.20 30.28 -2.69
CA ILE A 125 -11.46 29.45 -1.72
C ILE A 125 -10.82 28.24 -2.42
N LYS A 126 -11.58 27.53 -3.26
CA LYS A 126 -11.06 26.37 -4.02
C LYS A 126 -9.92 26.79 -4.95
N ASP A 127 -10.08 27.90 -5.66
CA ASP A 127 -9.07 28.44 -6.58
C ASP A 127 -7.79 28.83 -5.83
N LEU A 128 -7.91 29.52 -4.70
CA LEU A 128 -6.76 29.90 -3.88
C LEU A 128 -6.05 28.69 -3.24
N GLN A 129 -6.81 27.68 -2.80
CA GLN A 129 -6.23 26.43 -2.30
C GLN A 129 -5.46 25.69 -3.40
N TYR A 130 -6.03 25.64 -4.62
CA TYR A 130 -5.35 25.06 -5.78
C TYR A 130 -4.07 25.83 -6.12
N GLU A 131 -4.13 27.16 -6.18
CA GLU A 131 -2.98 28.01 -6.47
C GLU A 131 -1.87 27.87 -5.43
N LEU A 132 -2.24 27.81 -4.16
CA LEU A 132 -1.28 27.56 -3.09
C LEU A 132 -0.60 26.19 -3.27
N ALA A 133 -1.37 25.14 -3.56
CA ALA A 133 -0.84 23.81 -3.82
C ALA A 133 0.11 23.79 -5.02
N ARG A 134 -0.25 24.48 -6.10
CA ARG A 134 0.55 24.66 -7.31
C ARG A 134 1.89 25.34 -7.00
N VAL A 135 1.87 26.43 -6.23
CA VAL A 135 3.09 27.17 -5.85
C VAL A 135 3.97 26.35 -4.91
N CYS A 136 3.40 25.68 -3.91
CA CYS A 136 4.15 24.79 -3.02
C CYS A 136 4.85 23.67 -3.81
N LYS A 137 4.17 23.12 -4.83
CA LYS A 137 4.77 22.11 -5.71
C LYS A 137 5.90 22.69 -6.55
N ALA A 138 5.68 23.83 -7.20
CA ALA A 138 6.71 24.49 -8.00
C ALA A 138 7.95 24.82 -7.17
N HIS A 139 7.77 25.27 -5.92
CA HIS A 139 8.85 25.49 -4.98
C HIS A 139 9.63 24.20 -4.66
N GLY A 140 8.93 23.10 -4.34
CA GLY A 140 9.58 21.81 -4.09
C GLY A 140 10.33 21.24 -5.31
N ASP A 141 9.81 21.45 -6.52
CA ASP A 141 10.48 21.05 -7.77
C ASP A 141 11.73 21.90 -8.04
N LEU A 142 11.66 23.20 -7.77
CA LEU A 142 12.79 24.10 -7.89
C LEU A 142 13.91 23.69 -6.92
N LEU A 143 13.59 23.38 -5.66
CA LEU A 143 14.58 22.91 -4.70
C LEU A 143 15.26 21.61 -5.17
N ARG A 144 14.49 20.61 -5.60
CA ARG A 144 15.05 19.34 -6.11
C ARG A 144 15.93 19.54 -7.34
N THR A 145 15.52 20.41 -8.27
CA THR A 145 16.33 20.70 -9.47
C THR A 145 17.60 21.47 -9.13
N TYR A 146 17.55 22.40 -8.19
CA TYR A 146 18.72 23.12 -7.69
C TYR A 146 19.72 22.19 -7.01
N GLU A 147 19.26 21.33 -6.10
CA GLU A 147 20.10 20.33 -5.42
C GLU A 147 20.77 19.38 -6.43
N ALA A 148 20.01 18.88 -7.40
CA ALA A 148 20.55 18.02 -8.46
C ALA A 148 21.61 18.74 -9.30
N LYS A 149 21.44 20.04 -9.56
CA LYS A 149 22.45 20.85 -10.28
C LYS A 149 23.71 21.08 -9.45
N LEU A 150 23.60 21.41 -8.17
CA LEU A 150 24.77 21.55 -7.29
C LEU A 150 25.60 20.27 -7.26
N LEU A 151 24.94 19.12 -7.07
CA LEU A 151 25.59 17.82 -7.08
C LEU A 151 26.26 17.54 -8.44
N ALA A 152 25.62 17.87 -9.55
CA ALA A 152 26.18 17.69 -10.89
C ALA A 152 27.45 18.54 -11.14
N PHE A 153 27.57 19.70 -10.48
CA PHE A 153 28.79 20.51 -10.50
C PHE A 153 29.82 20.12 -9.41
N GLY A 154 29.57 19.04 -8.67
CA GLY A 154 30.45 18.55 -7.61
C GLY A 154 30.42 19.39 -6.34
N ILE A 155 29.35 20.17 -6.12
CA ILE A 155 29.15 20.98 -4.91
C ILE A 155 28.32 20.15 -3.91
N PRO A 156 28.89 19.73 -2.77
CA PRO A 156 28.15 19.04 -1.72
C PRO A 156 27.05 19.92 -1.13
N LEU A 157 25.89 19.34 -0.85
CA LEU A 157 24.75 20.07 -0.27
C LEU A 157 25.02 20.56 1.16
N ASP A 158 26.00 20.01 1.86
CA ASP A 158 26.41 20.50 3.19
C ASP A 158 27.14 21.86 3.11
N ASN A 159 27.68 22.22 1.93
CA ASN A 159 28.47 23.42 1.73
C ASN A 159 27.62 24.69 1.54
N VAL A 160 26.30 24.59 1.32
CA VAL A 160 25.43 25.77 1.14
C VAL A 160 25.11 26.49 2.45
N GLY A 161 25.34 25.87 3.61
CA GLY A 161 25.22 26.54 4.91
C GLY A 161 23.79 26.89 5.37
N PHE A 162 22.77 26.52 4.60
CA PHE A 162 21.36 26.62 4.97
C PHE A 162 20.59 25.40 4.46
N LYS A 163 19.53 25.03 5.20
CA LYS A 163 18.56 24.01 4.76
C LYS A 163 17.28 24.72 4.32
N PRO A 164 16.89 24.62 3.04
CA PRO A 164 15.63 25.18 2.57
C PRO A 164 14.44 24.63 3.37
N LEU A 165 13.46 25.49 3.66
CA LEU A 165 12.22 25.06 4.30
C LEU A 165 11.32 24.37 3.28
N GLU A 166 11.06 23.08 3.46
CA GLU A 166 10.09 22.36 2.66
C GLU A 166 8.67 22.83 3.01
N THR A 167 7.93 23.26 1.99
CA THR A 167 6.55 23.73 2.16
C THR A 167 5.63 22.51 2.23
N ALA A 168 5.32 22.05 3.43
CA ALA A 168 4.34 20.99 3.64
C ALA A 168 2.92 21.59 3.74
N MET A 169 2.03 21.23 2.82
CA MET A 169 0.61 21.55 2.99
C MET A 169 0.01 20.65 4.07
N ILE A 170 -0.47 21.26 5.15
CA ILE A 170 -1.11 20.52 6.25
C ILE A 170 -2.37 19.84 5.72
N GLY A 171 -2.39 18.51 5.72
CA GLY A 171 -3.56 17.71 5.36
C GLY A 171 -3.72 17.38 3.87
N GLN A 172 -2.80 17.81 2.99
CA GLN A 172 -2.84 17.45 1.56
C GLN A 172 -1.48 16.92 1.10
N ALA A 173 -1.46 15.69 0.58
CA ALA A 173 -0.31 15.15 -0.13
C ALA A 173 -0.26 15.76 -1.54
N LEU A 174 0.81 16.47 -1.87
CA LEU A 174 1.01 16.98 -3.23
C LEU A 174 1.39 15.83 -4.17
N GLY A 175 0.79 15.82 -5.37
CA GLY A 175 1.09 14.81 -6.39
C GLY A 175 2.56 14.84 -6.86
N GLN A 176 3.05 13.69 -7.32
CA GLN A 176 4.41 13.55 -7.85
C GLN A 176 4.58 14.11 -9.28
N GLY A 177 3.48 14.41 -9.98
CA GLY A 177 3.50 15.01 -11.31
C GLY A 177 4.12 16.42 -11.34
N PRO A 178 4.45 16.97 -12.51
CA PRO A 178 4.92 18.36 -12.65
C PRO A 178 3.97 19.35 -11.95
N ALA A 179 4.49 20.48 -11.46
CA ALA A 179 3.68 21.49 -10.77
C ALA A 179 2.44 21.99 -11.57
N GLY A 180 2.42 21.85 -12.90
CA GLY A 180 1.25 22.14 -13.73
C GLY A 180 0.11 21.10 -13.65
N LEU A 181 0.33 19.96 -12.98
CA LEU A 181 -0.60 18.83 -12.84
C LEU A 181 -0.91 18.51 -11.36
N VAL A 182 -0.94 19.52 -10.48
CA VAL A 182 -1.37 19.30 -9.09
C VAL A 182 -2.83 18.88 -9.09
N SER A 183 -3.09 17.58 -9.07
CA SER A 183 -4.37 17.04 -8.69
C SER A 183 -4.46 17.05 -7.18
N THR A 184 -5.54 17.63 -6.65
CA THR A 184 -5.93 17.37 -5.26
C THR A 184 -6.19 15.86 -5.13
N PRO A 185 -5.59 15.15 -4.16
CA PRO A 185 -5.95 13.76 -3.94
C PRO A 185 -7.44 13.71 -3.54
N THR A 186 -8.21 12.89 -4.25
CA THR A 186 -9.56 12.45 -3.87
C THR A 186 -9.54 11.69 -2.54
#